data_AF-A0A9E6ZF81-F1
#
_entry.id   AF-A0A9E6ZF81-F1
#
_cell.length_a   1.000
_cell.length_b   1.000
_cell.length_c   1.000
_cell.angle_alpha   90.00
_cell.angle_beta   90.00
_cell.angle_gamma   90.00
#
_symmetry.space_group_name_H-M   'P 1'
#
loop_
_entity.id
_entity.type
_entity.pdbx_description
1 polymer ?
#
loop_
_entity_poly.entity_id
_entity_poly.type
_entity_poly.pdbx_seq_one_letter_code
_entity_poly.pdbx_strand_id
1 'polypeptide(L)'
;MNRDIHLVPNSYYPVENLEYPMVGDLTIITPNDLFYVRNHFEYPKVDLDNWALQIEGLVNRPLSFTYTDIKKERFAEWSFWVEVKKEQHLG
;
A
#
# COMPACT_ATOMS: atom_id res chain seq x y z
N MET A 1 -17.77 0.68 -3.36
CA MET A 1 -17.36 1.70 -2.38
C MET A 1 -17.17 2.99 -3.13
N ASN A 2 -18.00 3.99 -2.87
CA ASN A 2 -17.92 5.31 -3.48
C ASN A 2 -16.71 6.04 -2.86
N ARG A 3 -15.55 6.00 -3.52
CA ARG A 3 -14.41 6.86 -3.14
C ARG A 3 -14.57 8.15 -3.93
N ASP A 4 -14.87 9.22 -3.21
CA ASP A 4 -14.97 10.56 -3.78
C ASP A 4 -13.67 10.95 -4.49
N ILE A 5 -13.85 11.74 -5.54
CA ILE A 5 -13.07 11.79 -6.79
C ILE A 5 -11.83 12.70 -6.65
N HIS A 6 -11.06 12.57 -5.57
CA HIS A 6 -9.95 13.50 -5.29
C HIS A 6 -8.61 13.10 -5.91
N LEU A 7 -8.41 11.82 -6.22
CA LEU A 7 -7.21 11.34 -6.90
C LEU A 7 -7.38 11.32 -8.41
N VAL A 8 -6.30 11.58 -9.14
CA VAL A 8 -6.30 11.61 -10.60
C VAL A 8 -5.97 10.22 -11.14
N PRO A 9 -6.82 9.60 -11.97
CA PRO A 9 -6.54 8.28 -12.53
C PRO A 9 -5.44 8.33 -13.59
N ASN A 10 -4.44 7.45 -13.45
CA ASN A 10 -3.41 7.20 -14.46
C ASN A 10 -3.71 5.94 -15.29
N SER A 11 -4.26 4.89 -14.69
CA SER A 11 -4.77 3.69 -15.40
C SER A 11 -5.93 3.09 -14.63
N TYR A 12 -6.79 2.32 -15.31
CA TYR A 12 -7.84 1.49 -14.71
C TYR A 12 -7.67 -0.01 -15.00
N TYR A 13 -6.70 -0.38 -15.83
CA TYR A 13 -6.46 -1.77 -16.22
C TYR A 13 -5.02 -2.17 -15.90
N PRO A 14 -4.78 -3.36 -15.28
CA PRO A 14 -5.76 -4.34 -14.81
C PRO A 14 -6.55 -3.90 -13.56
N VAL A 15 -6.09 -2.85 -12.88
CA VAL A 15 -6.69 -2.23 -11.69
C VAL A 15 -6.34 -0.73 -11.68
N GLU A 16 -7.04 0.05 -10.86
CA GLU A 16 -6.80 1.48 -10.80
C GLU A 16 -5.42 1.83 -10.23
N ASN A 17 -4.75 2.74 -10.93
CA ASN A 17 -3.57 3.45 -10.49
C ASN A 17 -3.93 4.93 -10.45
N LEU A 18 -3.88 5.54 -9.28
CA LEU A 18 -4.35 6.90 -9.02
C LEU A 18 -3.21 7.75 -8.45
N GLU A 19 -3.14 9.02 -8.79
CA GLU A 19 -2.08 9.95 -8.39
C GLU A 19 -2.65 11.13 -7.59
N TYR A 20 -1.79 11.75 -6.78
CA TYR A 20 -2.12 12.97 -6.03
C TYR A 20 -2.53 14.09 -7.01
N PRO A 21 -3.59 14.86 -6.73
CA PRO A 21 -4.04 15.93 -7.62
C PRO A 21 -3.04 17.10 -7.65
N MET A 22 -2.73 17.63 -8.84
CA MET A 22 -1.79 18.76 -8.97
C MET A 22 -2.27 20.07 -8.31
N VAL A 23 -3.54 20.15 -7.90
CA VAL A 23 -4.16 21.34 -7.27
C VAL A 23 -4.39 21.19 -5.77
N GLY A 24 -3.83 20.15 -5.14
CA GLY A 24 -3.96 19.92 -3.70
C GLY A 24 -2.96 20.72 -2.86
N ASP A 25 -3.33 21.02 -1.61
CA ASP A 25 -2.43 21.62 -0.63
C ASP A 25 -1.36 20.60 -0.21
N LEU A 26 -0.11 20.93 -0.49
CA LEU A 26 1.03 20.09 -0.11
C LEU A 26 1.27 20.18 1.41
N THR A 27 1.17 19.04 2.07
CA THR A 27 1.48 18.88 3.49
C THR A 27 2.67 17.92 3.63
N ILE A 28 3.37 17.98 4.77
CA ILE A 28 4.52 17.10 5.02
C ILE A 28 4.11 15.63 5.17
N ILE A 29 2.89 15.36 5.64
CA ILE A 29 2.29 14.02 5.67
C ILE A 29 1.06 14.05 4.79
N THR A 30 1.13 13.37 3.64
CA THR A 30 -0.01 13.22 2.72
C THR A 30 -1.18 12.53 3.45
N PRO A 31 -2.38 13.13 3.48
CA PRO A 31 -3.56 12.46 4.03
C PRO A 31 -3.85 11.14 3.33
N ASN A 32 -4.34 10.13 4.07
CA ASN A 32 -4.60 8.79 3.51
C ASN A 32 -5.48 8.80 2.26
N ASP A 33 -6.50 9.66 2.22
CA ASP A 33 -7.43 9.77 1.09
C ASP A 33 -6.82 10.45 -0.15
N LEU A 34 -5.66 11.10 0.02
CA LEU A 34 -4.87 11.71 -1.05
C LEU A 34 -3.57 10.95 -1.35
N PHE A 35 -3.29 9.85 -0.65
CA PHE A 35 -2.12 9.03 -0.95
C PHE A 35 -2.35 8.28 -2.27
N TYR A 36 -1.34 8.28 -3.14
CA TYR A 36 -1.46 7.65 -4.46
C TYR A 36 -1.79 6.15 -4.34
N VAL A 37 -2.45 5.60 -5.35
CA VAL A 37 -2.78 4.17 -5.43
C VAL A 37 -1.97 3.55 -6.56
N ARG A 38 -1.18 2.51 -6.26
CA ARG A 38 -0.40 1.77 -7.27
C ARG A 38 -0.52 0.27 -7.08
N ASN A 39 -1.32 -0.38 -7.92
CA ASN A 39 -1.55 -1.82 -7.91
C ASN A 39 -1.16 -2.44 -9.25
N HIS A 40 -0.61 -3.65 -9.18
CA HIS A 40 -0.33 -4.48 -10.36
C HIS A 40 -1.42 -5.55 -10.58
N PHE A 41 -2.20 -5.86 -9.54
CA PHE A 41 -3.22 -6.91 -9.49
C PHE A 41 -4.44 -6.46 -8.70
N GLU A 42 -5.51 -7.24 -8.77
CA GLU A 42 -6.72 -7.05 -7.96
C GLU A 42 -6.43 -7.02 -6.45
N TYR A 43 -7.26 -6.28 -5.72
CA TYR A 43 -7.19 -6.22 -4.26
C TYR A 43 -7.50 -7.60 -3.68
N PRO A 44 -6.60 -8.15 -2.84
CA PRO A 44 -6.88 -9.41 -2.19
C PRO A 44 -8.04 -9.25 -1.20
N LYS A 45 -8.96 -10.21 -1.21
CA LYS A 45 -9.91 -10.38 -0.09
C LYS A 45 -9.16 -11.09 1.04
N VAL A 46 -9.07 -10.44 2.18
CA VAL A 46 -8.34 -10.97 3.35
C VAL A 46 -9.33 -11.32 4.45
N ASP A 47 -9.28 -12.57 4.91
CA ASP A 47 -9.96 -13.02 6.12
C ASP A 47 -8.96 -12.92 7.28
N LEU A 48 -9.17 -11.95 8.17
CA LEU A 48 -8.24 -11.66 9.27
C LEU A 48 -8.20 -12.78 10.32
N ASP A 49 -9.24 -13.60 10.44
CA ASP A 49 -9.28 -14.68 11.42
C ASP A 49 -8.40 -15.87 10.99
N ASN A 50 -8.21 -16.02 9.67
CA ASN A 50 -7.43 -17.11 9.07
C ASN A 50 -6.10 -16.66 8.43
N TRP A 51 -5.80 -15.35 8.43
CA TRP A 51 -4.59 -14.80 7.85
C TRP A 51 -3.37 -14.95 8.79
N ALA A 52 -2.21 -15.26 8.22
CA ALA A 52 -0.94 -15.26 8.93
C ALA A 52 0.21 -14.74 8.05
N LEU A 53 1.17 -14.05 8.68
CA LEU A 53 2.48 -13.74 8.10
C LEU A 53 3.43 -14.91 8.36
N GLN A 54 3.90 -15.55 7.29
CA GLN A 54 4.87 -16.64 7.37
C GLN A 54 6.27 -16.14 7.02
N ILE A 55 7.25 -16.43 7.87
CA ILE A 55 8.67 -16.17 7.64
C ILE A 55 9.35 -17.52 7.40
N GLU A 56 9.71 -17.77 6.14
CA GLU A 56 10.22 -19.05 5.66
C GLU A 56 11.46 -18.87 4.76
N GLY A 57 11.93 -19.94 4.11
CA GLY A 57 13.10 -19.92 3.25
C GLY A 57 14.39 -20.23 4.00
N LEU A 58 15.42 -19.38 3.85
CA LEU A 58 16.76 -19.62 4.41
C LEU A 58 16.84 -19.18 5.88
N VAL A 59 16.03 -19.79 6.73
CA VAL A 59 15.93 -19.51 8.17
C VAL A 59 16.11 -20.77 8.99
N ASN A 60 16.74 -20.67 10.16
CA ASN A 60 16.93 -21.81 11.05
C ASN A 60 15.63 -22.29 11.71
N ARG A 61 14.68 -21.36 11.92
CA ARG A 61 13.38 -21.62 12.54
C ARG A 61 12.30 -20.81 11.82
N PRO A 62 11.45 -21.45 11.00
CA PRO A 62 10.29 -20.79 10.41
C PRO A 62 9.37 -20.22 11.50
N LEU A 63 8.74 -19.08 11.21
CA LEU A 63 7.79 -18.42 12.12
C LEU A 63 6.48 -18.13 11.40
N SER A 64 5.39 -18.13 12.15
CA SER A 64 4.07 -17.75 11.68
C SER A 64 3.43 -16.83 12.72
N PHE A 65 2.93 -15.67 12.28
CA PHE A 65 2.29 -14.67 13.12
C PHE A 65 0.86 -14.40 12.63
N THR A 66 -0.12 -14.51 13.51
CA THR A 66 -1.47 -14.01 13.22
C THR A 66 -1.49 -12.49 13.24
N TYR A 67 -2.54 -11.87 12.69
CA TYR A 67 -2.72 -10.43 12.79
C TYR A 67 -2.77 -9.93 14.26
N THR A 68 -3.35 -10.74 15.15
CA THR A 68 -3.44 -10.44 16.58
C THR A 68 -2.07 -10.50 17.27
N ASP A 69 -1.19 -11.44 16.86
CA ASP A 69 0.16 -11.52 17.41
C ASP A 69 0.96 -10.28 17.06
N ILE A 70 0.93 -9.86 15.79
CA ILE A 70 1.63 -8.66 15.33
C ILE A 70 1.17 -7.42 16.11
N LYS A 71 -0.15 -7.26 16.33
CA LYS A 71 -0.70 -6.11 17.08
C LYS A 71 -0.24 -6.00 18.53
N LYS A 72 0.22 -7.09 19.15
CA LYS A 72 0.69 -7.09 20.55
C LYS A 72 2.16 -6.68 20.66
N GLU A 73 2.88 -6.63 19.54
CA GLU A 73 4.29 -6.25 19.52
C GLU A 73 4.49 -4.77 19.80
N ARG A 74 5.72 -4.41 20.17
CA ARG A 74 6.09 -3.01 20.39
C ARG A 74 6.45 -2.35 19.07
N PHE A 75 5.63 -1.42 18.62
CA PHE A 75 5.87 -0.67 17.39
C PHE A 75 6.82 0.51 17.61
N ALA A 76 7.59 0.81 16.57
CA ALA A 76 8.29 2.08 16.41
C ALA A 76 7.62 2.87 15.28
N GLU A 77 7.55 4.19 15.43
CA GLU A 77 6.98 5.08 14.44
C GLU A 77 8.08 5.77 13.64
N TRP A 78 7.90 5.82 12.33
CA TRP A 78 8.83 6.43 11.38
C TRP A 78 8.06 7.08 10.24
N SER A 79 8.57 8.20 9.73
CA SER A 79 8.04 8.86 8.55
C SER A 79 8.99 8.67 7.38
N PHE A 80 8.46 8.22 6.23
CA PHE A 80 9.21 8.01 5.00
C PHE A 80 8.42 8.56 3.81
N TRP A 81 9.15 9.02 2.80
CA TRP A 81 8.58 9.27 1.48
C TRP A 81 8.53 7.98 0.70
N VAL A 82 7.42 7.72 0.01
CA VAL A 82 7.29 6.59 -0.91
C VAL A 82 7.17 7.14 -2.32
N GLU A 83 8.11 6.74 -3.18
CA GLU A 83 8.19 7.19 -4.57
C GLU A 83 7.96 6.02 -5.52
N VAL A 84 7.21 6.26 -6.60
CA VAL A 84 7.02 5.28 -7.67
C VAL A 84 7.94 5.61 -8.82
N LYS A 85 8.86 4.70 -9.16
CA LYS A 85 9.65 4.82 -10.38
C LYS A 85 8.70 4.68 -11.59
N LYS A 86 8.55 5.74 -12.38
CA LYS A 86 7.94 5.66 -13.70
C LYS A 86 9.03 5.30 -14.70
N GLU A 87 8.91 4.13 -15.33
CA GLU A 87 9.79 3.75 -16.43
C GLU A 87 9.42 4.60 -17.65
N GLN A 88 10.31 5.49 -18.07
CA GLN A 88 10.16 6.20 -19.32
C GLN A 88 10.55 5.23 -20.42
N HIS A 89 9.59 4.75 -21.21
CA HIS A 89 9.94 4.17 -22.49
C HIS A 89 10.48 5.31 -23.36
N LEU A 90 11.81 5.40 -23.47
CA LEU A 90 12.48 6.16 -24.51
C LEU A 90 12.02 5.57 -25.86
N GLY A 91 11.12 6.28 -26.53
CA GLY A 91 10.89 6.13 -27.97
C GLY A 91 11.90 6.94 -28.76
#